data_AF-A0A4E0PUV0-F1
#
_entry.id   AF-A0A4E0PUV0-F1
#
_cell.length_a   1.000
_cell.length_b   1.000
_cell.length_c   1.000
_cell.angle_alpha   90.00
_cell.angle_beta   90.00
_cell.angle_gamma   90.00
#
_symmetry.space_group_name_H-M   'P 1'
#
loop_
_entity.id
_entity.type
_entity.pdbx_description
1 polymer ?
#
loop_
_entity_poly.entity_id
_entity_poly.type
_entity_poly.pdbx_seq_one_letter_code
_entity_poly.pdbx_strand_id
1 'polypeptide(L)'
;MDTRKVQVTGKSTYIITIPKKWAVRSKLKSGSPLSILYAEDGSLIIKPPAFNEGRKARMVKVDKKLEHLKRDIIGLYIVGNHLYMASYLYNKKKQ
;
A
#
# COMPACT_ATOMS: atom_id res chain seq x y z
N MET A 1 -4.42 -12.55 21.72
CA MET A 1 -4.69 -11.11 21.54
C MET A 1 -3.88 -10.39 22.60
N ASP A 2 -3.06 -9.41 22.23
CA ASP A 2 -2.22 -8.66 23.19
C ASP A 2 -2.70 -7.20 23.18
N THR A 3 -3.11 -6.69 24.35
CA THR A 3 -3.72 -5.37 24.49
C THR A 3 -2.71 -4.42 25.15
N ARG A 4 -2.61 -3.21 24.61
CA ARG A 4 -1.76 -2.15 25.14
C ARG A 4 -2.63 -0.97 25.53
N LYS A 5 -2.31 -0.35 26.66
CA LYS A 5 -2.95 0.90 27.07
C LYS A 5 -2.38 2.05 26.23
N VAL A 6 -3.24 2.99 25.91
CA VAL A 6 -2.84 4.27 25.32
C VAL A 6 -2.26 5.15 26.43
N GLN A 7 -1.19 5.85 26.11
CA GLN A 7 -0.55 6.85 26.96
C GLN A 7 -0.81 8.25 26.38
N VAL A 8 -0.92 9.26 27.23
CA VAL A 8 -1.06 10.65 26.80
C VAL A 8 0.31 11.33 26.93
N THR A 9 0.73 12.04 25.89
CA THR A 9 1.90 12.91 25.92
C THR A 9 1.51 14.32 25.50
N GLY A 10 1.99 15.32 26.25
CA GLY A 10 1.59 16.71 26.04
C GLY A 10 0.08 16.93 26.21
N LYS A 11 -0.49 17.87 25.45
CA LYS A 11 -1.91 18.24 25.56
C LYS A 11 -2.83 17.51 24.56
N SER A 12 -2.30 17.01 23.45
CA SER A 12 -3.13 16.56 22.30
C SER A 12 -2.63 15.31 21.60
N THR A 13 -1.60 14.63 22.13
CA THR A 13 -1.00 13.48 21.47
C THR A 13 -1.13 12.23 22.32
N TYR A 14 -1.55 11.15 21.68
CA TYR A 14 -1.64 9.83 22.27
C TYR A 14 -0.53 8.94 21.70
N ILE A 15 0.07 8.12 22.55
CA ILE A 15 1.12 7.15 22.20
C ILE A 15 0.66 5.74 22.58
N ILE A 16 1.03 4.76 21.77
CA ILE A 16 0.90 3.34 22.09
C ILE A 16 2.26 2.64 21.94
N THR A 17 2.56 1.70 22.85
CA THR A 17 3.75 0.88 22.73
C THR A 17 3.50 -0.27 21.75
N ILE A 18 4.35 -0.40 20.73
CA ILE A 18 4.30 -1.53 19.80
C ILE A 18 5.02 -2.78 20.36
N PRO A 19 4.62 -4.01 20.01
CA PRO A 19 5.31 -5.22 20.49
C PRO A 19 6.75 -5.30 20.01
N LYS A 20 7.71 -5.51 20.94
CA LYS A 20 9.16 -5.60 20.62
C LYS A 20 9.46 -6.63 19.53
N LYS A 21 8.87 -7.82 19.61
CA LYS A 21 9.06 -8.88 18.60
C LYS A 21 8.62 -8.41 17.20
N TRP A 22 7.52 -7.67 17.10
CA TRP A 22 7.05 -7.12 15.83
C TRP A 22 7.99 -6.03 15.32
N ALA A 23 8.41 -5.10 16.18
CA ALA A 23 9.34 -4.04 15.81
C ALA A 23 10.67 -4.58 15.24
N VAL A 24 11.23 -5.61 15.88
CA VAL A 24 12.48 -6.26 15.44
C VAL A 24 12.29 -6.96 14.09
N ARG A 25 11.21 -7.74 13.91
CA ARG A 25 10.91 -8.39 12.62
C ARG A 25 10.70 -7.37 11.49
N SER A 26 10.07 -6.24 11.81
CA SER A 26 9.84 -5.13 10.90
C SER A 26 11.09 -4.24 10.70
N LYS A 27 12.23 -4.59 11.31
CA LYS A 27 13.52 -3.86 11.24
C LYS A 27 13.40 -2.39 11.65
N LEU A 28 12.50 -2.08 12.59
CA LEU A 28 12.31 -0.72 13.10
C LEU A 28 13.42 -0.35 14.10
N LYS A 29 13.89 0.89 13.98
CA LYS A 29 14.80 1.57 14.91
C LYS A 29 14.13 2.84 15.45
N SER A 30 14.74 3.46 16.46
CA SER A 30 14.30 4.80 16.90
C SER A 30 14.26 5.76 15.71
N GLY A 31 13.19 6.54 15.60
CA GLY A 31 12.96 7.45 14.47
C GLY A 31 12.55 6.80 13.15
N SER A 32 12.35 5.47 13.10
CA SER A 32 11.85 4.83 11.88
C SER A 32 10.43 5.30 11.55
N PRO A 33 10.16 5.71 10.30
CA PRO A 33 8.83 6.14 9.92
C PRO A 33 7.86 4.94 9.90
N LEU A 34 6.60 5.19 10.26
CA LEU A 34 5.50 4.25 10.13
C LEU A 34 4.35 4.93 9.42
N SER A 35 3.68 4.20 8.53
CA SER A 35 2.43 4.67 7.93
C SER A 35 1.26 4.20 8.76
N ILE A 36 0.31 5.09 9.00
CA ILE A 36 -0.96 4.78 9.68
C ILE A 36 -2.08 4.96 8.66
N LEU A 37 -2.95 3.97 8.55
CA LEU A 37 -4.14 4.01 7.72
C LEU A 37 -5.37 3.89 8.62
N TYR A 38 -6.35 4.74 8.35
CA TYR A 38 -7.67 4.69 8.95
C TYR A 38 -8.53 3.78 8.07
N ALA A 39 -8.95 2.64 8.62
CA ALA A 39 -9.85 1.74 7.93
C ALA A 39 -11.32 2.15 8.18
N GLU A 40 -12.21 1.74 7.28
CA GLU A 40 -13.63 2.10 7.32
C GLU A 40 -14.37 1.53 8.53
N ASP A 41 -13.87 0.41 9.07
CA ASP A 41 -14.38 -0.22 10.30
C ASP A 41 -13.94 0.51 11.58
N GLY A 42 -13.23 1.63 11.45
CA GLY A 42 -12.68 2.40 12.57
C GLY A 42 -11.34 1.88 13.09
N SER A 43 -10.78 0.84 12.48
CA SER A 43 -9.47 0.30 12.86
C SER A 43 -8.31 1.20 12.41
N LEU A 44 -7.23 1.23 13.20
CA LEU A 44 -5.95 1.83 12.80
C LEU A 44 -4.98 0.73 12.33
N ILE A 45 -4.52 0.82 11.10
CA ILE A 45 -3.56 -0.12 10.52
C ILE A 45 -2.18 0.54 10.46
N ILE A 46 -1.22 -0.05 11.16
CA ILE A 46 0.18 0.43 11.21
C ILE A 46 1.04 -0.42 10.26
N LYS A 47 1.74 0.23 9.32
CA LYS A 47 2.59 -0.44 8.34
C LYS A 47 4.04 0.05 8.41
N PRO A 48 5.02 -0.87 8.49
CA PRO A 48 6.43 -0.49 8.43
C PRO A 48 6.86 -0.20 6.98
N PRO A 49 7.92 0.60 6.76
CA PRO A 49 8.35 1.03 5.43
C PRO A 49 8.70 -0.13 4.50
N ALA A 50 9.31 -1.17 5.07
CA ALA A 50 9.70 -2.38 4.34
C ALA A 50 8.50 -3.22 3.87
N PHE A 51 7.28 -2.92 4.32
CA PHE A 51 6.05 -3.58 3.84
C PHE A 51 5.48 -2.93 2.58
N ASN A 52 6.17 -1.92 2.02
CA ASN A 52 6.10 -1.65 0.58
C ASN A 52 6.88 -2.75 -0.17
N GLU A 53 6.53 -4.02 0.03
CA GLU A 53 6.72 -4.98 -1.06
C GLU A 53 5.86 -4.45 -2.19
N GLY A 54 6.52 -3.98 -3.24
CA GLY A 54 5.92 -3.19 -4.29
C GLY A 54 4.55 -3.74 -4.66
N ARG A 55 3.52 -2.88 -4.57
CA ARG A 55 2.40 -2.98 -5.50
C ARG A 55 3.08 -2.94 -6.87
N LYS A 56 3.40 -4.11 -7.42
CA LYS A 56 3.96 -4.27 -8.75
C LYS A 56 2.84 -3.80 -9.66
N ALA A 57 2.78 -2.50 -9.89
CA ALA A 57 1.88 -1.91 -10.85
C ALA A 57 2.24 -2.58 -12.18
N ARG A 58 1.39 -3.51 -12.61
CA ARG A 58 1.62 -4.20 -13.88
C ARG A 58 1.17 -3.22 -14.95
N MET A 59 2.15 -2.58 -15.59
CA MET A 59 1.86 -1.74 -16.76
C MET A 59 1.31 -2.62 -17.87
N VAL A 60 0.06 -2.38 -18.27
CA VAL A 60 -0.53 -3.00 -19.46
C VAL A 60 -0.32 -2.04 -20.62
N LYS A 61 0.50 -2.42 -21.61
CA LYS A 61 0.67 -1.64 -22.84
C LYS A 61 -0.62 -1.69 -23.66
N VAL A 62 -1.22 -0.53 -23.91
CA VAL A 62 -2.44 -0.36 -24.72
C VAL A 62 -2.05 -0.28 -26.21
N ASP A 63 -1.38 -1.32 -26.70
CA ASP A 63 -1.12 -1.55 -28.15
C ASP A 63 -1.78 -2.85 -28.62
N LYS A 64 -2.56 -3.49 -27.73
CA LYS A 64 -3.32 -4.71 -28.03
C LYS A 64 -4.75 -4.35 -28.43
N LYS A 65 -5.36 -5.19 -29.28
CA LYS A 65 -6.81 -5.13 -29.57
C LYS A 65 -7.61 -5.12 -28.26
N LEU A 66 -8.72 -4.37 -28.23
CA LEU A 66 -9.55 -4.10 -27.04
C LEU A 66 -9.96 -5.38 -26.28
N GLU A 67 -10.17 -6.49 -26.97
CA GLU A 67 -10.53 -7.78 -26.38
C GLU A 67 -9.43 -8.37 -25.49
N HIS A 68 -8.17 -8.21 -25.88
CA HIS A 68 -7.03 -8.69 -25.09
C HIS A 68 -6.83 -7.81 -23.85
N LEU A 69 -7.08 -6.50 -23.96
CA LEU A 69 -7.03 -5.58 -22.82
C LEU A 69 -8.11 -5.93 -21.79
N LYS A 70 -9.34 -6.21 -22.23
CA LYS A 70 -10.43 -6.67 -21.34
C LYS A 70 -10.02 -7.94 -20.58
N ARG A 71 -9.44 -8.92 -21.26
CA ARG A 71 -8.99 -10.17 -20.64
C ARG A 71 -7.84 -9.95 -19.64
N ASP A 72 -6.89 -9.07 -19.96
CA ASP A 72 -5.79 -8.73 -19.06
C ASP A 72 -6.30 -8.01 -17.79
N ILE A 73 -7.28 -7.10 -17.92
CA ILE A 73 -7.91 -6.40 -16.78
C ILE A 73 -8.67 -7.38 -15.88
N ILE A 74 -9.47 -8.28 -16.46
CA ILE A 74 -10.21 -9.30 -15.70
C ILE A 74 -9.25 -10.24 -14.97
N GLY A 75 -8.20 -10.70 -15.65
CA GLY A 75 -7.18 -11.56 -15.04
C GLY A 75 -6.47 -10.89 -13.86
N LEU A 76 -6.17 -9.59 -13.97
CA LEU A 76 -5.57 -8.81 -12.88
C LEU A 76 -6.52 -8.58 -11.70
N TYR A 77 -7.81 -8.37 -11.97
CA TYR A 77 -8.85 -8.25 -10.96
C TYR A 77 -8.97 -9.54 -10.12
N ILE A 78 -8.97 -10.71 -10.78
CA ILE A 78 -9.05 -12.02 -10.11
C ILE A 78 -7.82 -12.29 -9.23
N VAL A 79 -6.64 -11.82 -9.64
CA VAL A 79 -5.37 -12.03 -8.92
C VAL A 79 -5.22 -11.09 -7.70
N GLY A 80 -6.15 -10.16 -7.48
CA GLY A 80 -6.13 -9.28 -6.30
C GLY A 80 -5.12 -8.12 -6.40
N ASN A 81 -4.69 -7.76 -7.61
CA ASN A 81 -3.84 -6.59 -7.82
C ASN A 81 -4.71 -5.34 -8.00
N HIS A 82 -4.83 -4.52 -6.96
CA HIS A 82 -5.76 -3.38 -6.91
C HIS A 82 -5.21 -2.05 -7.46
N LEU A 83 -3.96 -1.99 -7.94
CA LEU A 83 -3.36 -0.75 -8.45
C LEU A 83 -3.12 -0.85 -9.96
N TYR A 84 -3.96 -0.16 -10.72
CA TYR A 84 -3.89 -0.08 -12.18
C TYR A 84 -3.30 1.27 -12.59
N MET A 85 -2.28 1.26 -13.45
CA MET A 85 -1.78 2.45 -14.15
C MET A 85 -1.85 2.17 -15.64
N ALA A 86 -2.74 2.86 -16.34
CA ALA A 86 -2.83 2.84 -17.80
C ALA A 86 -2.14 4.10 -18.34
N SER A 87 -1.07 3.95 -19.11
CA SER A 87 -0.45 5.06 -19.84
C SER A 87 -0.73 4.90 -21.34
N TYR A 88 -1.30 5.94 -21.94
CA TYR A 88 -1.51 6.02 -23.38
C TYR A 88 -0.27 6.67 -24.02
N LEU A 89 0.45 5.91 -24.85
CA LEU A 89 1.54 6.47 -25.66
C LEU A 89 0.90 7.21 -26.84
N TYR A 90 0.69 8.51 -26.69
CA TYR A 90 0.26 9.37 -27.80
C TYR A 90 1.42 9.51 -28.79
N ASN A 91 1.48 8.63 -29.79
CA ASN A 91 2.46 8.71 -30.87
C ASN A 91 1.99 9.76 -31.90
N LYS A 92 2.39 11.02 -31.67
CA LYS A 92 2.22 12.10 -32.65
C LYS A 92 3.25 11.86 -33.76
N LYS A 93 2.89 11.08 -34.79
CA LYS A 93 3.59 11.16 -36.08
C LYS A 93 3.43 12.59 -36.59
N LYS A 94 4.50 13.38 -36.44
CA LYS A 94 4.66 14.69 -37.07
C LYS A 94 5.18 14.42 -38.49
N GLN A 95 4.35 14.82 -39.46
CA GLN A 95 4.63 15.10 -40.87
C GLN A 95 5.19 13.96 -41.73
#